data_AF-A0A525HEW7-F1
#
_entry.id   AF-A0A525HEW7-F1
#
_cell.length_a   1.000
_cell.length_b   1.000
_cell.length_c   1.000
_cell.angle_alpha   90.00
_cell.angle_beta   90.00
_cell.angle_gamma   90.00
#
_symmetry.space_group_name_H-M   'P 1'
#
loop_
_entity.id
_entity.type
_entity.pdbx_description
1 polymer ?
#
loop_
_entity_poly.entity_id
_entity_poly.type
_entity_poly.pdbx_seq_one_letter_code
_entity_poly.pdbx_strand_id
1 'polypeptide(L)'
;MANAEQADGGRAQTADAVGRLKAFLGTEMAMSHVYQPVMIRTILQGGGAATRRQIAAAFLVADLSQLEYYENVVGRYPGPVLRRRGIVDHERGVYRLAAGLQRMDEWQRAELVALCDAKVAEYVSRRQATVWSHRAANADPVPGTLRWQVISRARGRCEACGVSSEVRALEVDHIVPRSQGGSNDLSNLQALCSLCNVQKLDRDSTDFHAAHAEVALRADGCPVCAAVDVDDEGALALVVRFPDGPAVAPRRHGARWLDLWQPEVNALRRVESAAGFAPDVAMSSKMVAAGPHDLGHLVLRHSL
;
A
#
# COMPACT_ATOMS: atom_id res chain seq x y z
N MET A 1 54.54 -29.47 -28.56
CA MET A 1 53.27 -30.02 -29.08
C MET A 1 52.14 -30.08 -28.04
N ALA A 2 52.40 -29.87 -26.73
CA ALA A 2 51.37 -29.89 -25.68
C ALA A 2 50.39 -28.68 -25.63
N ASN A 3 50.70 -27.56 -26.29
CA ASN A 3 49.83 -26.35 -26.28
C ASN A 3 48.69 -26.37 -27.31
N ALA A 4 48.72 -27.27 -28.30
CA ALA A 4 47.70 -27.33 -29.35
C ALA A 4 46.46 -28.14 -28.93
N GLU A 5 46.65 -29.26 -28.21
CA GLU A 5 45.55 -30.13 -27.75
C GLU A 5 44.74 -29.51 -26.60
N GLN A 6 45.36 -28.71 -25.73
CA GLN A 6 44.63 -27.99 -24.67
C GLN A 6 43.80 -26.82 -25.22
N ALA A 7 44.23 -26.21 -26.33
CA ALA A 7 43.48 -25.14 -27.00
C ALA A 7 42.25 -25.66 -27.77
N ASP A 8 42.35 -26.89 -28.31
CA ASP A 8 41.27 -27.55 -29.05
C ASP A 8 40.13 -28.01 -28.12
N GLY A 9 40.47 -28.56 -26.94
CA GLY A 9 39.49 -28.93 -25.91
C GLY A 9 38.69 -27.75 -25.33
N GLY A 10 39.33 -26.58 -25.17
CA GLY A 10 38.67 -25.35 -24.70
C GLY A 10 37.70 -24.75 -25.73
N ARG A 11 38.00 -24.90 -27.03
CA ARG A 11 37.09 -24.47 -28.11
C ARG A 11 35.85 -25.35 -28.20
N ALA A 12 36.00 -26.66 -28.06
CA ALA A 12 34.88 -27.60 -28.08
C ALA A 12 33.91 -27.39 -26.90
N GLN A 13 34.42 -27.18 -25.68
CA GLN A 13 33.59 -26.86 -24.51
C GLN A 13 32.87 -25.51 -24.63
N THR A 14 33.53 -24.52 -25.22
CA THR A 14 32.92 -23.19 -25.46
C THR A 14 31.80 -23.27 -26.49
N ALA A 15 31.99 -24.05 -27.56
CA ALA A 15 30.97 -24.29 -28.58
C ALA A 15 29.73 -24.99 -27.99
N ASP A 16 29.92 -25.97 -27.11
CA ASP A 16 28.83 -26.64 -26.38
C ASP A 16 28.08 -25.66 -25.44
N ALA A 17 28.81 -24.86 -24.66
CA ALA A 17 28.20 -23.88 -23.76
C ALA A 17 27.38 -22.81 -24.51
N VAL A 18 27.86 -22.33 -25.65
CA VAL A 18 27.12 -21.40 -26.52
C VAL A 18 25.89 -22.08 -27.13
N GLY A 19 26.00 -23.35 -27.51
CA GLY A 19 24.88 -24.16 -27.99
C GLY A 19 23.76 -24.26 -26.94
N ARG A 20 24.12 -24.56 -25.68
CA ARG A 20 23.18 -24.59 -24.55
C ARG A 20 22.52 -23.25 -24.29
N LEU A 21 23.27 -22.14 -24.31
CA LEU A 21 22.69 -20.81 -24.12
C LEU A 21 21.72 -20.43 -25.25
N LYS A 22 22.02 -20.81 -26.51
CA LYS A 22 21.11 -20.62 -27.64
C LYS A 22 19.82 -21.43 -27.49
N ALA A 23 19.92 -22.69 -27.09
CA ALA A 23 18.75 -23.54 -26.83
C ALA A 23 17.87 -22.97 -25.72
N PHE A 24 18.50 -22.51 -24.63
CA PHE A 24 17.80 -21.85 -23.54
C PHE A 24 17.03 -20.61 -24.01
N LEU A 25 17.71 -19.68 -24.69
CA LEU A 25 17.08 -18.44 -25.19
C LEU A 25 16.02 -18.67 -26.27
N GLY A 26 16.17 -19.71 -27.08
CA GLY A 26 15.30 -19.95 -28.24
C GLY A 26 14.06 -20.78 -27.92
N THR A 27 14.20 -21.83 -27.11
CA THR A 27 13.15 -22.86 -26.96
C THR A 27 12.80 -23.23 -25.52
N GLU A 28 13.73 -23.10 -24.56
CA GLU A 28 13.47 -23.50 -23.18
C GLU A 28 12.96 -22.35 -22.30
N MET A 29 13.26 -21.10 -22.66
CA MET A 29 12.86 -19.92 -21.92
C MET A 29 11.33 -19.72 -22.00
N ALA A 30 10.64 -20.00 -20.90
CA ALA A 30 9.24 -19.65 -20.74
C ALA A 30 9.09 -18.15 -20.43
N MET A 31 8.40 -17.43 -21.31
CA MET A 31 8.26 -15.97 -21.22
C MET A 31 7.03 -15.57 -20.40
N SER A 32 7.24 -15.25 -19.12
CA SER A 32 6.26 -14.53 -18.28
C SER A 32 6.61 -13.04 -18.10
N HIS A 33 7.89 -12.69 -18.15
CA HIS A 33 8.41 -11.32 -18.04
C HIS A 33 9.67 -11.12 -18.90
N VAL A 34 10.00 -9.86 -19.22
CA VAL A 34 11.19 -9.50 -20.04
C VAL A 34 12.54 -9.64 -19.30
N TYR A 35 12.54 -9.97 -18.02
CA TYR A 35 13.74 -9.88 -17.17
C TYR A 35 14.86 -10.84 -17.57
N GLN A 36 14.56 -12.11 -17.79
CA GLN A 36 15.57 -13.11 -18.14
C GLN A 36 16.34 -12.75 -19.43
N PRO A 37 15.68 -12.47 -20.58
CA PRO A 37 16.39 -12.12 -21.79
C PRO A 37 17.11 -10.77 -21.69
N VAL A 38 16.55 -9.79 -20.98
CA VAL A 38 17.20 -8.49 -20.77
C VAL A 38 18.46 -8.63 -19.92
N MET A 39 18.43 -9.44 -18.86
CA MET A 39 19.59 -9.69 -18.00
C MET A 39 20.72 -10.35 -18.78
N ILE A 40 20.41 -11.41 -19.53
CA ILE A 40 21.40 -12.11 -20.35
C ILE A 40 21.98 -11.17 -21.40
N ARG A 41 21.14 -10.38 -22.08
CA ARG A 41 21.59 -9.36 -23.05
C ARG A 41 22.55 -8.35 -22.41
N THR A 42 22.23 -7.82 -21.22
CA THR A 42 23.09 -6.85 -20.53
C THR A 42 24.44 -7.45 -20.15
N ILE A 43 24.48 -8.71 -19.70
CA ILE A 43 25.72 -9.41 -19.38
C ILE A 43 26.56 -9.63 -20.65
N LEU A 44 25.95 -10.06 -21.75
CA LEU A 44 26.64 -10.27 -23.03
C LEU A 44 27.23 -8.95 -23.59
N GLN A 45 26.47 -7.85 -23.54
CA GLN A 45 26.94 -6.54 -23.97
C GLN A 45 28.08 -5.99 -23.09
N GLY A 46 28.12 -6.37 -21.82
CA GLY A 46 29.21 -6.07 -20.90
C GLY A 46 30.45 -6.98 -21.02
N GLY A 47 30.57 -7.75 -22.11
CA GLY A 47 31.69 -8.67 -22.32
C GLY A 47 31.64 -9.91 -21.41
N GLY A 48 30.45 -10.32 -20.97
CA GLY A 48 30.24 -11.46 -20.09
C GLY A 48 30.04 -11.10 -18.61
N ALA A 49 30.01 -9.82 -18.25
CA ALA A 49 29.77 -9.37 -16.89
C ALA A 49 28.90 -8.10 -16.83
N ALA A 50 28.06 -8.00 -15.81
CA ALA A 50 27.31 -6.79 -15.49
C ALA A 50 27.03 -6.71 -13.98
N THR A 51 27.03 -5.50 -13.44
CA THR A 51 26.60 -5.25 -12.05
C THR A 51 25.08 -5.34 -11.93
N ARG A 52 24.59 -5.62 -10.71
CA ARG A 52 23.14 -5.61 -10.41
C ARG A 52 22.47 -4.30 -10.80
N ARG A 53 23.18 -3.17 -10.64
CA ARG A 53 22.68 -1.83 -10.98
C ARG A 53 22.54 -1.63 -12.49
N GLN A 54 23.49 -2.13 -13.28
CA GLN A 54 23.39 -2.10 -14.75
C GLN A 54 22.21 -2.94 -15.24
N ILE A 55 22.01 -4.13 -14.68
CA ILE A 55 20.89 -5.01 -15.04
C ILE A 55 19.55 -4.37 -14.66
N ALA A 56 19.42 -3.83 -13.44
CA ALA A 56 18.21 -3.14 -13.00
C ALA A 56 17.87 -1.92 -13.87
N ALA A 57 18.87 -1.13 -14.27
CA ALA A 57 18.67 -0.03 -15.20
C ALA A 57 18.17 -0.52 -16.57
N ALA A 58 18.69 -1.64 -17.07
CA ALA A 58 18.23 -2.23 -18.33
C ALA A 58 16.79 -2.76 -18.25
N PHE A 59 16.34 -3.26 -17.09
CA PHE A 59 14.94 -3.65 -16.88
C PHE A 59 13.99 -2.45 -16.98
N LEU A 60 14.34 -1.33 -16.35
CA LEU A 60 13.53 -0.11 -16.40
C LEU A 60 13.32 0.39 -17.83
N VAL A 61 14.35 0.26 -18.68
CA VAL A 61 14.26 0.65 -20.10
C VAL A 61 13.43 -0.33 -20.92
N ALA A 62 13.39 -1.61 -20.55
CA ALA A 62 12.67 -2.66 -21.28
C ALA A 62 11.21 -2.82 -20.84
N ASP A 63 10.79 -2.15 -19.78
CA ASP A 63 9.42 -2.20 -19.26
C ASP A 63 8.49 -1.28 -20.06
N LEU A 64 7.59 -1.89 -20.87
CA LEU A 64 6.62 -1.17 -21.70
C LEU A 64 5.71 -0.26 -20.87
N SER A 65 5.29 -0.69 -19.68
CA SER A 65 4.39 0.11 -18.85
C SER A 65 5.07 1.38 -18.32
N GLN A 66 6.37 1.27 -17.99
CA GLN A 66 7.18 2.42 -17.58
C GLN A 66 7.45 3.36 -18.75
N LEU A 67 7.70 2.81 -19.95
CA LEU A 67 7.87 3.61 -21.16
C LEU A 67 6.61 4.43 -21.47
N GLU A 68 5.44 3.78 -21.51
CA GLU A 68 4.14 4.44 -21.72
C GLU A 68 3.86 5.52 -20.67
N TYR A 69 4.19 5.24 -19.40
CA TYR A 69 4.10 6.24 -18.33
C TYR A 69 4.98 7.45 -18.62
N TYR A 70 6.25 7.24 -19.00
CA TYR A 70 7.17 8.35 -19.28
C TYR A 70 6.82 9.11 -20.56
N GLU A 71 6.24 8.47 -21.58
CA GLU A 71 5.68 9.15 -22.75
C GLU A 71 4.57 10.15 -22.33
N ASN A 72 3.66 9.74 -21.45
CA ASN A 72 2.65 10.62 -20.90
C ASN A 72 3.27 11.77 -20.09
N VAL A 73 4.27 11.46 -19.25
CA VAL A 73 5.01 12.48 -18.49
C VAL A 73 5.61 13.53 -19.43
N VAL A 74 6.28 13.13 -20.51
CA VAL A 74 6.86 14.04 -21.51
C VAL A 74 5.80 14.99 -22.09
N GLY A 75 4.65 14.44 -22.49
CA GLY A 75 3.54 15.21 -23.06
C GLY A 75 2.85 16.14 -22.06
N ARG A 76 2.79 15.75 -20.78
CA ARG A 76 2.07 16.51 -19.74
C ARG A 76 2.90 17.62 -19.11
N TYR A 77 4.20 17.40 -18.92
CA TYR A 77 5.04 18.28 -18.09
C TYR A 77 6.13 19.03 -18.88
N PRO A 78 7.29 18.43 -19.24
CA PRO A 78 8.37 19.19 -19.88
C PRO A 78 7.98 19.69 -21.26
N GLY A 79 7.21 18.91 -22.04
CA GLY A 79 6.81 19.28 -23.41
C GLY A 79 6.09 20.64 -23.46
N PRO A 80 4.94 20.83 -22.78
CA PRO A 80 4.23 22.11 -22.79
C PRO A 80 5.03 23.27 -22.18
N VAL A 81 5.83 23.01 -21.15
CA VAL A 81 6.65 24.04 -20.49
C VAL A 81 7.74 24.56 -21.43
N LEU A 82 8.49 23.66 -22.07
CA LEU A 82 9.58 24.02 -22.96
C LEU A 82 9.07 24.65 -24.26
N ARG A 83 7.91 24.20 -24.78
CA ARG A 83 7.25 24.82 -25.93
C ARG A 83 6.82 26.26 -25.64
N ARG A 84 6.16 26.51 -24.50
CA ARG A 84 5.76 27.88 -24.10
C ARG A 84 6.94 28.82 -23.93
N ARG A 85 8.13 28.29 -23.61
CA ARG A 85 9.36 29.06 -23.47
C ARG A 85 10.15 29.20 -24.79
N GLY A 86 9.62 28.69 -25.90
CA GLY A 86 10.28 28.76 -27.21
C GLY A 86 11.58 27.96 -27.30
N ILE A 87 11.76 26.95 -26.44
CA ILE A 87 12.99 26.13 -26.41
C ILE A 87 12.87 24.92 -27.36
N VAL A 88 11.68 24.34 -27.44
CA VAL A 88 11.40 23.18 -28.31
C VAL A 88 10.12 23.38 -29.11
N ASP A 89 10.09 22.79 -30.30
CA ASP A 89 8.91 22.56 -31.12
C ASP A 89 8.49 21.09 -31.03
N HIS A 90 7.22 20.80 -31.33
CA HIS A 90 6.69 19.45 -31.35
C HIS A 90 5.74 19.27 -32.53
N GLU A 91 6.07 18.34 -33.43
CA GLU A 91 5.28 18.01 -34.61
C GLU A 91 5.30 16.50 -34.86
N ARG A 92 4.12 15.90 -35.11
CA ARG A 92 3.95 14.46 -35.43
C ARG A 92 4.67 13.51 -34.44
N GLY A 93 4.62 13.80 -33.15
CA GLY A 93 5.24 12.96 -32.10
C GLY A 93 6.75 13.19 -31.91
N VAL A 94 7.34 14.15 -32.61
CA VAL A 94 8.78 14.42 -32.55
C VAL A 94 9.03 15.79 -31.94
N TYR A 95 9.84 15.83 -30.88
CA TYR A 95 10.36 17.06 -30.30
C TYR A 95 11.64 17.50 -31.01
N ARG A 96 11.76 18.79 -31.28
CA ARG A 96 12.97 19.41 -31.87
C ARG A 96 13.31 20.67 -31.09
N LEU A 97 14.59 21.05 -31.02
CA LEU A 97 14.93 22.41 -30.56
C LEU A 97 14.28 23.43 -31.49
N ALA A 98 13.82 24.56 -30.94
CA ALA A 98 13.23 25.63 -31.73
C ALA A 98 14.19 26.06 -32.85
N ALA A 99 13.66 26.48 -34.01
CA ALA A 99 14.45 26.74 -35.21
C ALA A 99 15.69 27.64 -34.98
N GLY A 100 15.58 28.64 -34.09
CA GLY A 100 16.69 29.54 -33.73
C GLY A 100 17.84 28.86 -32.96
N LEU A 101 17.59 27.72 -32.30
CA LEU A 101 18.54 26.97 -31.47
C LEU A 101 19.13 25.74 -32.19
N GLN A 102 18.72 25.47 -33.43
CA GLN A 102 19.25 24.32 -34.18
C GLN A 102 20.62 24.58 -34.79
N ARG A 103 21.01 25.85 -34.97
CA ARG A 103 22.29 26.27 -35.55
C ARG A 103 23.34 26.51 -34.47
N MET A 104 23.79 25.42 -33.85
CA MET A 104 24.86 25.42 -32.85
C MET A 104 26.04 24.63 -33.36
N ASP A 105 27.24 25.11 -33.09
CA ASP A 105 28.46 24.30 -33.30
C ASP A 105 28.54 23.16 -32.26
N GLU A 106 29.50 22.26 -32.48
CA GLU A 106 29.69 21.09 -31.61
C GLU A 106 30.08 21.48 -30.18
N TRP A 107 30.80 22.58 -30.01
CA TRP A 107 31.26 23.06 -28.71
C TRP A 107 30.11 23.67 -27.89
N GLN A 108 29.31 24.54 -28.49
CA GLN A 108 28.10 25.12 -27.90
C GLN A 108 27.12 24.01 -27.50
N ARG A 109 26.97 22.98 -28.35
CA ARG A 109 26.15 21.81 -28.02
C ARG A 109 26.71 21.06 -26.81
N ALA A 110 28.01 20.79 -26.78
CA ALA A 110 28.65 20.09 -25.67
C ALA A 110 28.56 20.89 -24.36
N GLU A 111 28.75 22.20 -24.40
CA GLU A 111 28.61 23.10 -23.25
C GLU A 111 27.18 23.04 -22.66
N LEU A 112 26.16 23.09 -23.52
CA LEU A 112 24.77 22.98 -23.09
C LEU A 112 24.41 21.60 -22.53
N VAL A 113 24.95 20.53 -23.11
CA VAL A 113 24.81 19.17 -22.56
C VAL A 113 25.43 19.10 -21.17
N ALA A 114 26.64 19.64 -20.99
CA ALA A 114 27.29 19.68 -19.68
C ALA A 114 26.47 20.48 -18.65
N LEU A 115 25.83 21.58 -19.06
CA LEU A 115 24.92 22.34 -18.20
C LEU A 115 23.66 21.53 -17.82
N CYS A 116 23.10 20.78 -18.77
CA CYS A 116 21.99 19.86 -18.48
C CYS A 116 22.40 18.77 -17.48
N ASP A 117 23.56 18.14 -17.69
CA ASP A 117 24.09 17.10 -16.81
C ASP A 117 24.35 17.64 -15.40
N ALA A 118 24.93 18.84 -15.29
CA ALA A 118 25.12 19.51 -14.01
C ALA A 118 23.78 19.76 -13.29
N LYS A 119 22.73 20.17 -14.00
CA LYS A 119 21.40 20.38 -13.42
C LYS A 119 20.73 19.08 -12.99
N VAL A 120 20.89 18.01 -13.76
CA VAL A 120 20.43 16.67 -13.37
C VAL A 120 21.17 16.20 -12.13
N ALA A 121 22.49 16.34 -12.08
CA ALA A 121 23.31 15.97 -10.94
C ALA A 121 22.96 16.78 -9.68
N GLU A 122 22.74 18.10 -9.80
CA GLU A 122 22.26 18.96 -8.72
C GLU A 122 20.91 18.46 -8.18
N TYR A 123 19.94 18.22 -9.08
CA TYR A 123 18.62 17.72 -8.69
C TYR A 123 18.69 16.36 -8.03
N VAL A 124 19.44 15.42 -8.60
CA VAL A 124 19.64 14.07 -8.06
C VAL A 124 20.36 14.15 -6.73
N SER A 125 21.35 15.01 -6.55
CA SER A 125 22.08 15.16 -5.28
C SER A 125 21.20 15.75 -4.19
N ARG A 126 20.44 16.80 -4.50
CA ARG A 126 19.45 17.38 -3.59
C ARG A 126 18.39 16.35 -3.21
N ARG A 127 17.86 15.64 -4.20
CA ARG A 127 16.84 14.61 -3.99
C ARG A 127 17.42 13.38 -3.32
N GLN A 128 18.68 13.03 -3.53
CA GLN A 128 19.39 12.01 -2.77
C GLN A 128 19.56 12.45 -1.33
N ALA A 129 19.94 13.70 -1.02
CA ALA A 129 19.97 14.18 0.36
C ALA A 129 18.59 14.06 1.04
N THR A 130 17.52 14.43 0.33
CA THR A 130 16.13 14.23 0.80
C THR A 130 15.71 12.76 0.85
N VAL A 131 16.19 11.92 -0.07
CA VAL A 131 15.93 10.48 -0.11
C VAL A 131 16.80 9.72 0.88
N TRP A 132 17.97 10.22 1.28
CA TRP A 132 18.79 9.70 2.37
C TRP A 132 18.16 10.08 3.70
N SER A 133 17.54 11.27 3.83
CA SER A 133 16.71 11.58 5.00
C SER A 133 15.42 10.74 5.04
N HIS A 134 14.77 10.49 3.90
CA HIS A 134 13.59 9.61 3.84
C HIS A 134 13.93 8.11 3.86
N ARG A 135 15.10 7.67 3.37
CA ARG A 135 15.59 6.28 3.47
C ARG A 135 16.12 6.01 4.87
N ALA A 136 16.78 6.95 5.55
CA ALA A 136 17.00 6.80 6.98
C ALA A 136 15.66 6.60 7.72
N ALA A 137 14.63 7.32 7.29
CA ALA A 137 13.26 7.15 7.76
C ALA A 137 12.47 5.98 7.11
N ASN A 138 12.99 5.16 6.20
CA ASN A 138 12.28 4.02 5.57
C ASN A 138 13.15 2.76 5.37
N ALA A 139 14.41 2.77 5.83
CA ALA A 139 15.37 1.67 5.73
C ALA A 139 15.15 0.61 6.81
N ASP A 140 14.28 0.89 7.77
CA ASP A 140 13.83 -0.04 8.78
C ASP A 140 12.42 -0.53 8.39
N PRO A 141 12.30 -1.57 7.55
CA PRO A 141 11.01 -2.19 7.28
C PRO A 141 10.47 -2.82 8.56
N VAL A 142 9.14 -2.78 8.78
CA VAL A 142 8.52 -3.41 9.94
C VAL A 142 8.93 -4.90 10.00
N PRO A 143 9.68 -5.33 11.03
CA PRO A 143 10.12 -6.71 11.18
C PRO A 143 8.97 -7.70 11.09
N GLY A 144 9.21 -8.87 10.49
CA GLY A 144 8.18 -9.92 10.36
C GLY A 144 7.54 -10.33 11.68
N THR A 145 8.31 -10.30 12.78
CA THR A 145 7.82 -10.54 14.15
C THR A 145 6.83 -9.47 14.62
N LEU A 146 7.13 -8.19 14.36
CA LEU A 146 6.21 -7.09 14.65
C LEU A 146 4.95 -7.17 13.76
N ARG A 147 5.10 -7.53 12.48
CA ARG A 147 3.94 -7.74 11.60
C ARG A 147 3.02 -8.82 12.14
N TRP A 148 3.58 -9.95 12.58
CA TRP A 148 2.81 -11.02 13.21
C TRP A 148 2.09 -10.55 14.48
N GLN A 149 2.76 -9.79 15.35
CA GLN A 149 2.16 -9.25 16.57
C GLN A 149 0.99 -8.31 16.28
N VAL A 150 1.12 -7.41 15.30
CA VAL A 150 0.06 -6.47 14.90
C VAL A 150 -1.16 -7.22 14.37
N ILE A 151 -0.98 -8.16 13.45
CA ILE A 151 -2.09 -8.94 12.89
C ILE A 151 -2.73 -9.85 13.95
N SER A 152 -1.94 -10.45 14.84
CA SER A 152 -2.43 -11.27 15.94
C SER A 152 -3.23 -10.47 16.95
N ARG A 153 -2.74 -9.26 17.32
CA ARG A 153 -3.46 -8.32 18.19
C ARG A 153 -4.82 -7.96 17.59
N ALA A 154 -4.84 -7.68 16.28
CA ALA A 154 -6.05 -7.35 15.54
C ALA A 154 -6.95 -8.57 15.26
N ARG A 155 -6.57 -9.78 15.74
CA ARG A 155 -7.29 -11.05 15.54
C ARG A 155 -7.65 -11.32 14.08
N GLY A 156 -6.75 -10.96 13.17
CA GLY A 156 -6.98 -11.13 11.73
C GLY A 156 -8.13 -10.28 11.19
N ARG A 157 -8.43 -9.13 11.81
CA ARG A 157 -9.45 -8.16 11.33
C ARG A 157 -8.84 -6.78 11.10
N CYS A 158 -9.46 -6.00 10.22
CA CYS A 158 -9.08 -4.61 9.99
C CYS A 158 -9.49 -3.74 11.19
N GLU A 159 -8.55 -3.02 11.78
CA GLU A 159 -8.79 -2.13 12.92
C GLU A 159 -9.64 -0.91 12.53
N ALA A 160 -9.68 -0.51 11.25
CA ALA A 160 -10.56 0.59 10.80
C ALA A 160 -12.02 0.14 10.53
N CYS A 161 -12.24 -0.98 9.84
CA CYS A 161 -13.59 -1.38 9.39
C CYS A 161 -14.09 -2.75 9.89
N GLY A 162 -13.28 -3.50 10.64
CA GLY A 162 -13.65 -4.79 11.23
C GLY A 162 -13.68 -5.99 10.26
N VAL A 163 -13.45 -5.76 8.96
CA VAL A 163 -13.47 -6.85 7.95
C VAL A 163 -12.40 -7.90 8.26
N SER A 164 -12.77 -9.18 8.14
CA SER A 164 -11.85 -10.31 8.32
C SER A 164 -10.80 -10.37 7.20
N SER A 165 -9.60 -10.84 7.57
CA SER A 165 -8.49 -11.17 6.67
C SER A 165 -8.85 -12.21 5.60
N GLU A 166 -9.86 -13.05 5.87
CA GLU A 166 -10.41 -14.01 4.90
C GLU A 166 -11.18 -13.33 3.76
N VAL A 167 -11.78 -12.17 4.05
CA VAL A 167 -12.58 -11.40 3.07
C VAL A 167 -11.69 -10.38 2.35
N ARG A 168 -10.75 -9.75 3.06
CA ARG A 168 -9.77 -8.82 2.47
C ARG A 168 -8.42 -8.95 3.13
N ALA A 169 -7.36 -9.01 2.33
CA ALA A 169 -5.99 -9.02 2.83
C ALA A 169 -5.71 -7.83 3.76
N LEU A 170 -5.05 -8.13 4.88
CA LEU A 170 -4.62 -7.14 5.85
C LEU A 170 -3.14 -6.77 5.64
N GLU A 171 -2.86 -5.50 5.87
CA GLU A 171 -1.54 -4.89 5.81
C GLU A 171 -1.25 -4.18 7.13
N VAL A 172 0.03 -4.12 7.48
CA VAL A 172 0.48 -3.34 8.63
C VAL A 172 0.78 -1.93 8.15
N ASP A 173 0.01 -0.98 8.67
CA ASP A 173 0.11 0.45 8.40
C ASP A 173 0.63 1.20 9.63
N HIS A 174 1.29 2.33 9.40
CA HIS A 174 1.74 3.22 10.46
C HIS A 174 0.65 4.24 10.79
N ILE A 175 0.27 4.37 12.07
CA ILE A 175 -0.67 5.40 12.53
C ILE A 175 -0.16 6.77 12.09
N VAL A 176 0.97 7.22 12.65
CA VAL A 176 1.70 8.36 12.13
C VAL A 176 2.50 7.88 10.92
N PRO A 177 2.26 8.41 9.69
CA PRO A 177 2.98 7.96 8.51
C PRO A 177 4.49 8.12 8.65
N ARG A 178 5.27 7.23 8.01
CA ARG A 178 6.74 7.32 8.00
C ARG A 178 7.24 8.65 7.42
N SER A 179 6.53 9.20 6.43
CA SER A 179 6.81 10.51 5.85
C SER A 179 6.64 11.68 6.83
N GLN A 180 5.94 11.47 7.95
CA GLN A 180 5.71 12.44 9.02
C GLN A 180 6.46 12.09 10.32
N GLY A 181 7.37 11.12 10.29
CA GLY A 181 8.22 10.75 11.43
C GLY A 181 7.72 9.60 12.31
N GLY A 182 6.76 8.80 11.85
CA GLY A 182 6.27 7.64 12.60
C GLY A 182 7.32 6.55 12.87
N SER A 183 7.30 5.96 14.07
CA SER A 183 8.18 4.86 14.46
C SER A 183 7.65 3.48 14.03
N ASN A 184 8.49 2.45 14.11
CA ASN A 184 8.08 1.04 13.95
C ASN A 184 7.64 0.40 15.27
N ASP A 185 7.50 1.19 16.33
CA ASP A 185 7.05 0.67 17.62
C ASP A 185 5.63 0.13 17.47
N LEU A 186 5.32 -0.93 18.20
CA LEU A 186 4.01 -1.59 18.13
C LEU A 186 2.84 -0.62 18.39
N SER A 187 3.08 0.45 19.17
CA SER A 187 2.13 1.51 19.48
C SER A 187 1.83 2.45 18.29
N ASN A 188 2.65 2.44 17.25
CA ASN A 188 2.45 3.23 16.02
C ASN A 188 2.04 2.35 14.83
N LEU A 189 1.76 1.06 15.04
CA LEU A 189 1.42 0.10 13.98
C LEU A 189 -0.01 -0.42 14.13
N GLN A 190 -0.75 -0.48 13.03
CA GLN A 190 -2.13 -0.96 12.97
C GLN A 190 -2.40 -1.90 11.79
N ALA A 191 -3.37 -2.79 11.94
CA ALA A 191 -3.79 -3.73 10.90
C ALA A 191 -4.93 -3.14 10.08
N LEU A 192 -4.68 -2.79 8.81
CA LEU A 192 -5.70 -2.26 7.91
C LEU A 192 -5.94 -3.20 6.73
N CYS A 193 -7.18 -3.34 6.26
CA CYS A 193 -7.43 -4.01 5.00
C CYS A 193 -6.93 -3.16 3.83
N SER A 194 -6.61 -3.80 2.71
CA SER A 194 -6.09 -3.13 1.51
C SER A 194 -6.90 -1.89 1.09
N LEU A 195 -8.23 -1.93 1.21
CA LEU A 195 -9.10 -0.79 0.88
C LEU A 195 -8.95 0.37 1.88
N CYS A 196 -8.95 0.10 3.19
CA CYS A 196 -8.79 1.13 4.21
C CYS A 196 -7.38 1.74 4.18
N ASN A 197 -6.36 0.92 3.94
CA ASN A 197 -4.99 1.37 3.81
C ASN A 197 -4.82 2.37 2.65
N VAL A 198 -5.36 2.03 1.47
CA VAL A 198 -5.36 2.91 0.29
C VAL A 198 -6.18 4.19 0.50
N GLN A 199 -7.19 4.18 1.36
CA GLN A 199 -7.97 5.38 1.67
C GLN A 199 -7.25 6.31 2.66
N LYS A 200 -6.54 5.74 3.65
CA LYS A 200 -5.76 6.50 4.64
C LYS A 200 -4.58 7.22 4.01
N LEU A 201 -3.76 6.49 3.24
CA LEU A 201 -2.49 6.98 2.69
C LEU A 201 -1.61 7.66 3.78
N ASP A 202 -0.65 8.46 3.35
CA ASP A 202 0.16 9.32 4.21
C ASP A 202 -0.58 10.58 4.70
N ARG A 203 -1.91 10.63 4.57
CA ARG A 203 -2.71 11.86 4.75
C ARG A 203 -3.38 11.98 6.10
N ASP A 204 -3.47 10.87 6.83
CA ASP A 204 -4.24 10.79 8.06
C ASP A 204 -3.47 9.97 9.10
N SER A 205 -3.55 10.39 10.36
CA SER A 205 -2.85 9.76 11.48
C SER A 205 -3.80 9.18 12.53
N THR A 206 -5.02 8.82 12.12
CA THR A 206 -6.02 8.25 13.01
C THR A 206 -5.52 6.93 13.59
N ASP A 207 -5.56 6.88 14.92
CA ASP A 207 -5.29 5.70 15.71
C ASP A 207 -6.56 4.85 15.79
N PHE A 208 -6.62 3.75 15.02
CA PHE A 208 -7.76 2.83 15.05
C PHE A 208 -7.66 1.79 16.18
N HIS A 209 -6.65 1.83 17.06
CA HIS A 209 -6.55 0.96 18.24
C HIS A 209 -7.68 1.27 19.23
N ALA A 210 -7.95 2.57 19.45
CA ALA A 210 -8.97 3.04 20.38
C ALA A 210 -10.38 2.59 19.98
N ALA A 211 -10.63 2.49 18.67
CA ALA A 211 -11.90 2.09 18.11
C ALA A 211 -12.38 0.68 18.50
N HIS A 212 -11.44 -0.27 18.61
CA HIS A 212 -11.77 -1.63 19.06
C HIS A 212 -11.56 -1.80 20.57
N ALA A 213 -10.65 -1.03 21.19
CA ALA A 213 -10.43 -1.08 22.63
C ALA A 213 -11.69 -0.68 23.42
N GLU A 214 -12.45 0.32 22.96
CA GLU A 214 -13.72 0.69 23.57
C GLU A 214 -14.81 -0.37 23.36
N VAL A 215 -14.84 -1.05 22.20
CA VAL A 215 -15.75 -2.18 21.93
C VAL A 215 -15.43 -3.39 22.81
N ALA A 216 -14.17 -3.54 23.23
CA ALA A 216 -13.70 -4.64 24.07
C ALA A 216 -13.89 -4.42 25.58
N LEU A 217 -14.26 -3.21 26.02
CA LEU A 217 -14.60 -2.93 27.43
C LEU A 217 -15.88 -3.70 27.78
N ARG A 218 -15.72 -4.88 28.37
CA ARG A 218 -16.82 -5.63 29.00
C ARG A 218 -16.92 -5.22 30.46
N ALA A 219 -18.13 -4.92 30.90
CA ALA A 219 -18.40 -4.62 32.30
C ALA A 219 -18.96 -5.87 32.99
N ASP A 220 -18.37 -6.24 34.14
CA ASP A 220 -18.89 -7.31 34.97
C ASP A 220 -20.33 -7.02 35.39
N GLY A 221 -21.22 -7.99 35.18
CA GLY A 221 -22.64 -7.85 35.46
C GLY A 221 -23.46 -7.11 34.38
N CYS A 222 -22.85 -6.69 33.26
CA CYS A 222 -23.60 -6.11 32.14
C CYS A 222 -24.38 -7.17 31.36
N PRO A 223 -25.73 -7.09 31.28
CA PRO A 223 -26.54 -8.10 30.60
C PRO A 223 -26.25 -8.18 29.09
N VAL A 224 -25.83 -7.07 28.47
CA VAL A 224 -25.46 -7.04 27.05
C VAL A 224 -24.10 -7.71 26.83
N CYS A 225 -23.12 -7.48 27.72
CA CYS A 225 -21.81 -8.13 27.61
C CYS A 225 -21.86 -9.63 27.89
N ALA A 226 -22.80 -10.05 28.74
CA ALA A 226 -23.07 -11.45 29.09
C ALA A 226 -23.94 -12.17 28.04
N ALA A 227 -24.62 -11.43 27.16
CA ALA A 227 -25.36 -12.00 26.06
C ALA A 227 -24.38 -12.66 25.07
N VAL A 228 -24.48 -13.99 24.96
CA VAL A 228 -23.68 -14.77 24.01
C VAL A 228 -24.44 -14.78 22.69
N ASP A 229 -23.80 -14.29 21.62
CA ASP A 229 -24.26 -14.53 20.25
C ASP A 229 -23.18 -15.32 19.52
N VAL A 230 -23.58 -16.45 18.93
CA VAL A 230 -22.68 -17.54 18.52
C VAL A 230 -22.11 -17.33 17.12
N ASP A 231 -22.63 -16.42 16.28
CA ASP A 231 -22.33 -16.50 14.83
C ASP A 231 -22.00 -15.20 14.09
N ASP A 232 -21.74 -14.07 14.75
CA ASP A 232 -21.19 -12.90 14.02
C ASP A 232 -20.25 -12.05 14.88
N GLU A 233 -18.97 -12.40 14.83
CA GLU A 233 -17.88 -11.61 15.41
C GLU A 233 -17.69 -10.23 14.72
N GLY A 234 -18.41 -9.93 13.63
CA GLY A 234 -18.32 -8.66 12.89
C GLY A 234 -19.51 -7.70 13.07
N ALA A 235 -20.60 -8.12 13.72
CA ALA A 235 -21.77 -7.27 13.89
C ALA A 235 -21.58 -6.26 15.04
N LEU A 236 -21.74 -4.96 14.73
CA LEU A 236 -21.64 -3.85 15.71
C LEU A 236 -22.88 -3.72 16.63
N ALA A 237 -23.90 -4.55 16.40
CA ALA A 237 -25.14 -4.58 17.16
C ALA A 237 -25.63 -6.03 17.33
N LEU A 238 -26.41 -6.29 18.38
CA LEU A 238 -27.01 -7.60 18.67
C LEU A 238 -28.41 -7.48 19.26
N VAL A 239 -29.15 -8.59 19.26
CA VAL A 239 -30.42 -8.71 19.98
C VAL A 239 -30.16 -9.34 21.35
N VAL A 240 -30.53 -8.64 22.41
CA VAL A 240 -30.42 -9.10 23.80
C VAL A 240 -31.82 -9.39 24.34
N ARG A 241 -32.00 -10.54 24.98
CA ARG A 241 -33.26 -10.92 25.63
C ARG A 241 -33.25 -10.51 27.09
N PHE A 242 -34.13 -9.59 27.47
CA PHE A 242 -34.39 -9.22 28.86
C PHE A 242 -35.66 -9.89 29.38
N PRO A 243 -35.86 -9.97 30.71
CA PRO A 243 -37.08 -10.56 31.31
C PRO A 243 -38.39 -9.89 30.84
N ASP A 244 -38.32 -8.63 30.44
CA ASP A 244 -39.45 -7.80 30.00
C ASP A 244 -39.49 -7.59 28.48
N GLY A 245 -38.70 -8.35 27.71
CA GLY A 245 -38.77 -8.39 26.25
C GLY A 245 -37.39 -8.36 25.56
N PRO A 246 -37.34 -8.66 24.25
CA PRO A 246 -36.13 -8.51 23.46
C PRO A 246 -35.81 -7.03 23.24
N ALA A 247 -34.53 -6.72 23.10
CA ALA A 247 -34.04 -5.38 22.84
C ALA A 247 -32.84 -5.42 21.91
N VAL A 248 -32.56 -4.32 21.21
CA VAL A 248 -31.39 -4.19 20.35
C VAL A 248 -30.36 -3.31 21.04
N ALA A 249 -29.11 -3.74 21.06
CA ALA A 249 -28.03 -3.00 21.70
C ALA A 249 -26.80 -2.92 20.78
N PRO A 250 -26.01 -1.83 20.84
CA PRO A 250 -24.67 -1.81 20.26
C PRO A 250 -23.79 -2.80 21.03
N ARG A 251 -22.70 -3.28 20.45
CA ARG A 251 -21.73 -4.10 21.22
C ARG A 251 -20.88 -3.28 22.18
N ARG A 252 -20.61 -2.03 21.82
CA ARG A 252 -19.84 -1.08 22.61
C ARG A 252 -20.70 -0.43 23.68
N HIS A 253 -20.13 -0.20 24.85
CA HIS A 253 -20.75 0.68 25.85
C HIS A 253 -20.85 2.11 25.31
N GLY A 254 -22.01 2.73 25.50
CA GLY A 254 -22.27 4.11 25.13
C GLY A 254 -23.46 4.59 25.94
N ALA A 255 -23.29 5.69 26.67
CA ALA A 255 -24.32 6.18 27.58
C ALA A 255 -25.55 6.71 26.83
N ARG A 256 -25.36 7.21 25.61
CA ARG A 256 -26.40 7.85 24.78
C ARG A 256 -26.25 7.48 23.31
N TRP A 257 -27.34 7.66 22.58
CA TRP A 257 -27.36 7.53 21.12
C TRP A 257 -26.28 8.38 20.41
N LEU A 258 -26.04 9.59 20.91
CA LEU A 258 -25.03 10.51 20.36
C LEU A 258 -23.59 10.04 20.55
N ASP A 259 -23.36 9.10 21.47
CA ASP A 259 -22.04 8.57 21.73
C ASP A 259 -21.68 7.47 20.72
N LEU A 260 -22.66 6.98 19.94
CA LEU A 260 -22.48 5.95 18.92
C LEU A 260 -21.92 6.48 17.61
N TRP A 261 -21.11 5.66 16.96
CA TRP A 261 -20.61 5.94 15.63
C TRP A 261 -21.62 5.54 14.56
N GLN A 262 -21.55 6.21 13.41
CA GLN A 262 -22.46 5.97 12.30
C GLN A 262 -22.56 4.48 11.88
N PRO A 263 -21.47 3.69 11.86
CA PRO A 263 -21.55 2.26 11.59
C PRO A 263 -22.36 1.46 12.64
N GLU A 264 -22.27 1.86 13.92
CA GLU A 264 -23.03 1.25 15.03
C GLU A 264 -24.52 1.58 14.88
N VAL A 265 -24.85 2.85 14.57
CA VAL A 265 -26.21 3.29 14.24
C VAL A 265 -26.79 2.49 13.06
N ASN A 266 -26.00 2.29 12.00
CA ASN A 266 -26.43 1.53 10.84
C ASN A 266 -26.61 0.04 11.16
N ALA A 267 -25.77 -0.53 12.03
CA ALA A 267 -25.91 -1.91 12.48
C ALA A 267 -27.17 -2.10 13.34
N LEU A 268 -27.43 -1.18 14.28
CA LEU A 268 -28.64 -1.18 15.10
C LEU A 268 -29.91 -1.22 14.24
N ARG A 269 -30.01 -0.31 13.26
CA ARG A 269 -31.17 -0.25 12.35
C ARG A 269 -31.35 -1.52 11.52
N ARG A 270 -30.25 -2.13 11.06
CA ARG A 270 -30.30 -3.40 10.31
C ARG A 270 -30.82 -4.54 11.19
N VAL A 271 -30.34 -4.63 12.43
CA VAL A 271 -30.79 -5.64 13.39
C VAL A 271 -32.24 -5.41 13.80
N GLU A 272 -32.65 -4.16 14.04
CA GLU A 272 -34.05 -3.80 14.32
C GLU A 272 -34.99 -4.25 13.21
N SER A 273 -34.63 -3.93 11.96
CA SER A 273 -35.41 -4.32 10.78
C SER A 273 -35.45 -5.85 10.60
N ALA A 274 -34.34 -6.55 10.78
CA ALA A 274 -34.26 -7.99 10.63
C ALA A 274 -35.03 -8.75 11.73
N ALA A 275 -35.05 -8.21 12.94
CA ALA A 275 -35.78 -8.78 14.08
C ALA A 275 -37.27 -8.38 14.12
N GLY A 276 -37.75 -7.61 13.14
CA GLY A 276 -39.16 -7.24 13.01
C GLY A 276 -39.64 -6.17 13.97
N PHE A 277 -38.74 -5.33 14.51
CA PHE A 277 -39.12 -4.19 15.33
C PHE A 277 -39.73 -3.09 14.44
N ALA A 278 -40.85 -2.51 14.88
CA ALA A 278 -41.54 -1.46 14.13
C ALA A 278 -40.68 -0.18 14.09
N PRO A 279 -40.39 0.39 12.91
CA PRO A 279 -39.73 1.67 12.84
C PRO A 279 -40.70 2.77 13.31
N ASP A 280 -40.26 3.61 14.24
CA ASP A 280 -40.87 4.92 14.58
C ASP A 280 -42.07 5.00 15.55
N VAL A 281 -42.14 4.21 16.63
CA VAL A 281 -43.07 4.54 17.73
C VAL A 281 -42.34 4.61 19.07
N ALA A 282 -41.79 5.79 19.35
CA ALA A 282 -41.15 6.15 20.61
C ALA A 282 -39.97 5.24 21.02
N MET A 283 -38.80 5.46 20.42
CA MET A 283 -37.55 4.85 20.90
C MET A 283 -37.34 5.25 22.36
N SER A 284 -37.59 4.34 23.30
CA SER A 284 -37.15 4.51 24.67
C SER A 284 -35.72 3.99 24.75
N SER A 285 -34.75 4.89 24.79
CA SER A 285 -33.40 4.54 25.21
C SER A 285 -33.43 4.32 26.72
N LYS A 286 -33.17 3.09 27.16
CA LYS A 286 -32.94 2.82 28.57
C LYS A 286 -31.46 2.53 28.77
N MET A 287 -30.88 3.22 29.72
CA MET A 287 -29.54 2.94 30.21
C MET A 287 -29.62 1.74 31.15
N VAL A 288 -28.87 0.68 30.85
CA VAL A 288 -28.65 -0.39 31.82
C VAL A 288 -27.30 -0.10 32.47
N ALA A 289 -27.33 0.35 33.73
CA ALA A 289 -26.12 0.61 34.51
C ALA A 289 -25.52 -0.73 34.96
N ALA A 290 -24.23 -0.93 34.71
CA ALA A 290 -23.51 -2.10 35.18
C ALA A 290 -22.04 -1.73 35.45
N GLY A 291 -21.67 -1.73 36.74
CA GLY A 291 -20.27 -1.70 37.18
C GLY A 291 -19.69 -0.33 37.55
N PRO A 292 -18.49 -0.33 38.17
CA PRO A 292 -17.91 0.81 38.89
C PRO A 292 -17.41 1.98 38.02
N HIS A 293 -17.52 1.88 36.69
CA HIS A 293 -16.99 2.88 35.74
C HIS A 293 -18.04 3.78 35.08
N ASP A 294 -19.33 3.65 35.45
CA ASP A 294 -20.44 4.50 34.97
C ASP A 294 -20.61 4.57 33.42
N LEU A 295 -20.09 3.57 32.71
CA LEU A 295 -20.12 3.46 31.24
C LEU A 295 -21.46 2.91 30.71
N GLY A 296 -22.61 3.37 31.23
CA GLY A 296 -23.94 2.79 30.98
C GLY A 296 -24.19 2.26 29.56
N HIS A 297 -24.82 1.08 29.44
CA HIS A 297 -25.05 0.43 28.14
C HIS A 297 -26.38 0.88 27.53
N LEU A 298 -26.34 1.47 26.34
CA LEU A 298 -27.54 1.85 25.59
C LEU A 298 -28.30 0.61 25.13
N VAL A 299 -29.58 0.53 25.48
CA VAL A 299 -30.47 -0.51 24.97
C VAL A 299 -31.68 0.17 24.32
N LEU A 300 -31.97 -0.23 23.08
CA LEU A 300 -33.13 0.22 22.33
C LEU A 300 -34.27 -0.76 22.53
N ARG A 301 -35.35 -0.25 23.11
CA ARG A 301 -36.57 -1.02 23.31
C ARG A 301 -37.69 -0.37 22.54
N HIS A 302 -38.39 -1.21 21.80
CA HIS A 302 -39.64 -0.86 21.15
C HIS A 302 -40.77 -1.39 22.01
N SER A 303 -41.80 -0.57 22.20
CA SER A 303 -43.06 -1.06 22.75
C SER A 303 -43.61 -2.12 21.79
N LEU A 304 -43.94 -3.30 22.32
CA LEU A 304 -44.76 -4.29 21.59
C LEU A 304 -46.14 -3.70 21.29
#